data_AF-A0A950SIY4-F1
#
_entry.id   AF-A0A950SIY4-F1
#
_cell.length_a   1.000
_cell.length_b   1.000
_cell.length_c   1.000
_cell.angle_alpha   90.00
_cell.angle_beta   90.00
_cell.angle_gamma   90.00
#
_symmetry.space_group_name_H-M   'P 1'
#
loop_
_entity.id
_entity.type
_entity.pdbx_description
1 polymer ?
#
loop_
_entity_poly.entity_id
_entity_poly.type
_entity_poly.pdbx_seq_one_letter_code
_entity_poly.pdbx_strand_id
1 'polypeptide(L)'
;MNEHATFIDFENLPAPSEGFLVTQFITVRSVARSRAFYSEVLGGQVVLEENPCMIKLSNAWLIMNPGGGPTPDKPDISVVDYEPGNTVSSFMNLRVADIQACYEQWSSKGAE
;
A
#
# COMPACT_ATOMS: atom_id res chain seq x y z
N MET A 1 9.04 9.49 24.77
CA MET A 1 8.59 8.29 24.03
C MET A 1 9.08 8.49 22.61
N ASN A 2 10.04 7.68 22.18
CA ASN A 2 10.91 7.94 21.02
C ASN A 2 10.15 8.46 19.79
N GLU A 3 10.47 9.68 19.36
CA GLU A 3 10.24 10.13 17.99
C GLU A 3 11.18 9.33 17.08
N HIS A 4 10.76 8.11 16.71
CA HIS A 4 11.32 7.46 15.54
C HIS A 4 10.90 8.31 14.35
N ALA A 5 11.81 9.16 13.86
CA ALA A 5 11.58 9.93 12.64
C ALA A 5 11.14 8.95 11.55
N THR A 6 9.89 9.06 11.12
CA THR A 6 9.33 8.23 10.06
C THR A 6 10.17 8.46 8.80
N PHE A 7 10.73 7.41 8.23
CA PHE A 7 11.48 7.53 6.98
C PHE A 7 10.55 8.06 5.87
N ILE A 8 11.04 9.07 5.14
CA ILE A 8 10.39 9.63 3.95
C ILE A 8 11.43 9.73 2.83
N ASP A 9 11.13 9.11 1.69
CA ASP A 9 11.85 9.30 0.44
C ASP A 9 11.16 10.40 -0.39
N PHE A 10 11.66 11.63 -0.23
CA PHE A 10 11.10 12.80 -0.89
C PHE A 10 11.16 12.74 -2.42
N GLU A 11 12.15 12.07 -2.98
CA GLU A 11 12.33 11.96 -4.44
C GLU A 11 11.30 11.05 -5.09
N ASN A 12 10.70 10.13 -4.32
CA ASN A 12 9.72 9.17 -4.81
C ASN A 12 8.30 9.44 -4.30
N LEU A 13 8.02 10.61 -3.72
CA LEU A 13 6.66 11.03 -3.44
C LEU A 13 5.81 11.08 -4.73
N PRO A 14 4.52 10.71 -4.69
CA PRO A 14 3.62 10.79 -5.84
C PRO A 14 3.20 12.25 -6.13
N ALA A 15 4.18 13.11 -6.41
CA ALA A 15 4.00 14.54 -6.69
C ALA A 15 4.38 14.83 -8.15
N PRO A 16 3.45 14.65 -9.12
CA PRO A 16 3.76 14.86 -10.52
C PRO A 16 3.98 16.35 -10.83
N SER A 17 4.98 16.66 -11.66
CA SER A 17 5.20 18.03 -12.16
C SER A 17 4.19 18.44 -13.23
N GLU A 18 3.56 17.48 -13.91
CA GLU A 18 2.57 17.69 -14.97
C GLU A 18 1.52 16.57 -14.95
N GLY A 19 0.30 16.85 -15.43
CA GLY A 19 -0.75 15.84 -15.58
C GLY A 19 -1.24 15.24 -14.26
N PHE A 20 -1.37 13.91 -14.21
CA PHE A 20 -1.78 13.16 -13.02
C PHE A 20 -1.07 11.79 -12.95
N LEU A 21 -0.91 11.27 -11.73
CA LEU A 21 -0.45 9.90 -11.45
C LEU A 21 -1.59 9.08 -10.84
N VAL A 22 -1.54 7.77 -11.03
CA VAL A 22 -2.47 6.84 -10.39
C VAL A 22 -1.86 6.35 -9.07
N THR A 23 -2.62 6.55 -7.99
CA THR A 23 -2.33 5.98 -6.68
C THR A 23 -3.52 5.15 -6.22
N GLN A 24 -3.28 3.99 -5.63
CA GLN A 24 -4.33 3.14 -5.06
C GLN A 24 -4.28 3.22 -3.54
N PHE A 25 -5.39 3.62 -2.94
CA PHE A 25 -5.57 3.55 -1.50
C PHE A 25 -6.15 2.19 -1.09
N ILE A 26 -5.63 1.62 -0.01
CA ILE A 26 -6.20 0.43 0.65
C ILE A 26 -6.10 0.56 2.18
N THR A 27 -7.09 0.03 2.89
CA THR A 27 -7.03 -0.12 4.34
C THR A 27 -6.31 -1.42 4.70
N VAL A 28 -5.44 -1.40 5.72
CA VAL A 28 -4.67 -2.57 6.14
C VAL A 28 -4.67 -2.76 7.66
N ARG A 29 -4.95 -3.99 8.10
CA ARG A 29 -4.92 -4.37 9.53
C ARG A 29 -3.56 -4.21 10.20
N SER A 30 -2.47 -4.24 9.44
CA SER A 30 -1.11 -4.07 9.95
C SER A 30 -0.22 -3.43 8.90
N VAL A 31 0.08 -2.15 9.08
CA VAL A 31 0.95 -1.37 8.19
C VAL A 31 2.31 -2.05 8.01
N ALA A 32 2.96 -2.45 9.11
CA ALA A 32 4.26 -3.10 9.05
C ALA A 32 4.25 -4.40 8.23
N ARG A 33 3.25 -5.27 8.42
CA ARG A 33 3.13 -6.52 7.66
C ARG A 33 2.84 -6.26 6.18
N SER A 34 1.95 -5.32 5.89
CA SER A 34 1.62 -4.95 4.52
C SER A 34 2.81 -4.30 3.81
N ARG A 35 3.53 -3.40 4.48
CA ARG A 35 4.78 -2.79 3.97
C ARG A 35 5.80 -3.87 3.61
N ALA A 36 6.07 -4.81 4.51
CA ALA A 36 6.99 -5.91 4.25
C ALA A 36 6.57 -6.75 3.03
N PHE A 37 5.28 -7.09 2.90
CA PHE A 37 4.79 -7.81 1.73
C PHE A 37 5.02 -7.04 0.43
N TYR A 38 4.54 -5.80 0.33
CA TYR A 38 4.65 -5.03 -0.91
C TYR A 38 6.09 -4.64 -1.28
N SER A 39 6.98 -4.48 -0.29
CA SER A 39 8.38 -4.13 -0.55
C SER A 39 9.28 -5.34 -0.75
N GLU A 40 9.23 -6.34 0.12
CA GLU A 40 10.17 -7.47 0.12
C GLU A 40 9.72 -8.57 -0.85
N VAL A 41 8.42 -8.87 -0.89
CA VAL A 41 7.84 -9.90 -1.77
C VAL A 41 7.71 -9.37 -3.19
N LEU A 42 6.96 -8.29 -3.38
CA LEU A 42 6.68 -7.72 -4.71
C LEU A 42 7.76 -6.76 -5.23
N GLY A 43 8.77 -6.42 -4.41
CA GLY A 43 9.89 -5.57 -4.84
C GLY A 43 9.56 -4.08 -4.89
N GLY A 44 8.51 -3.63 -4.21
CA GLY A 44 8.16 -2.21 -4.11
C GLY A 44 9.16 -1.40 -3.30
N GLN A 45 9.28 -0.12 -3.62
CA GLN A 45 10.13 0.81 -2.89
C GLN A 45 9.31 1.48 -1.78
N VAL A 46 9.81 1.43 -0.55
CA VAL A 46 9.22 2.17 0.57
C VAL A 46 9.48 3.66 0.35
N VAL A 47 8.41 4.45 0.31
CA VAL A 47 8.45 5.92 0.15
C VAL A 47 8.13 6.61 1.47
N LEU A 48 7.16 6.10 2.20
CA LEU A 48 6.79 6.57 3.54
C LEU A 48 6.47 5.34 4.40
N GLU A 49 7.11 5.22 5.56
CA GLU A 49 7.03 3.97 6.31
C GLU A 49 5.70 3.73 7.02
N GLU A 50 5.07 4.76 7.60
CA GLU A 50 4.02 4.53 8.61
C GLU A 50 2.62 5.02 8.25
N ASN A 51 2.01 6.03 8.91
CA ASN A 51 0.59 6.35 8.72
C ASN A 51 0.40 7.73 8.08
N PRO A 52 0.14 7.81 6.75
CA PRO A 52 -0.03 6.70 5.80
C PRO A 52 1.30 6.08 5.33
N CYS A 53 1.28 4.81 4.90
CA CYS A 53 2.43 4.11 4.37
C CYS A 53 2.34 4.20 2.86
N MET A 54 3.43 4.56 2.21
CA MET A 54 3.50 4.66 0.76
C MET A 54 4.53 3.69 0.21
N ILE A 55 4.09 2.81 -0.68
CA ILE A 55 4.97 1.95 -1.47
C ILE A 55 4.85 2.37 -2.93
N LYS A 56 5.96 2.75 -3.55
CA LYS A 56 6.04 2.86 -5.00
C LYS A 56 6.22 1.48 -5.59
N LEU A 57 5.21 1.01 -6.32
CA LEU A 57 5.19 -0.28 -6.97
C LEU A 57 5.26 -0.07 -8.48
N SER A 58 6.47 -0.12 -9.03
CA SER A 58 6.77 0.20 -10.42
C SER A 58 6.27 1.60 -10.82
N ASN A 59 5.18 1.69 -11.58
CA ASN A 59 4.61 2.93 -12.12
C ASN A 59 3.37 3.44 -11.34
N ALA A 60 3.06 2.84 -10.18
CA ALA A 60 1.96 3.25 -9.32
C ALA A 60 2.40 3.35 -7.84
N TRP A 61 1.56 3.95 -7.00
CA TRP A 61 1.78 4.01 -5.56
C TRP A 61 0.63 3.35 -4.82
N LEU A 62 0.98 2.54 -3.82
CA LEU A 62 0.05 2.03 -2.82
C LEU A 62 0.12 2.91 -1.60
N ILE A 63 -1.02 3.49 -1.23
CA ILE A 63 -1.18 4.29 -0.02
C ILE A 63 -2.00 3.46 0.97
N MET A 64 -1.42 3.17 2.13
CA MET A 64 -1.99 2.24 3.09
C MET A 64 -2.12 2.90 4.47
N ASN A 65 -3.24 2.68 5.15
CA ASN A 65 -3.41 3.04 6.56
C ASN A 65 -4.44 2.07 7.20
N PRO A 66 -4.59 2.02 8.53
CA PRO A 66 -5.57 1.13 9.19
C PRO A 66 -7.02 1.65 9.13
N GLY A 67 -7.31 2.61 8.24
CA GLY A 67 -8.56 3.34 8.21
C GLY A 67 -8.56 4.58 9.10
N GLY A 68 -9.75 5.09 9.39
CA GLY A 68 -9.96 6.33 10.13
C GLY A 68 -11.41 6.53 10.52
N GLY A 69 -11.63 7.13 11.69
CA GLY A 69 -12.97 7.45 12.19
C GLY A 69 -13.61 8.63 11.46
N PRO A 70 -14.83 9.00 11.89
CA PRO A 70 -15.54 10.14 11.32
C PRO A 70 -14.81 11.47 11.50
N THR A 71 -15.08 12.39 10.59
CA THR A 71 -14.58 13.77 10.63
C THR A 71 -15.76 14.75 10.63
N PRO A 72 -15.60 16.02 11.04
CA PRO A 72 -16.71 16.98 11.11
C PRO A 72 -17.51 17.14 9.81
N ASP A 73 -16.85 16.97 8.65
CA ASP A 73 -17.46 17.01 7.32
C ASP A 73 -18.24 15.72 6.97
N LYS A 74 -17.93 14.60 7.61
CA LYS A 74 -18.56 13.29 7.40
C LYS A 74 -18.74 12.54 8.74
N PRO A 75 -19.62 13.06 9.63
CA PRO A 75 -19.69 12.62 11.03
C PRO A 75 -20.17 11.17 11.23
N ASP A 76 -20.77 10.56 10.21
CA ASP A 76 -21.29 9.19 10.28
C ASP A 76 -20.48 8.19 9.44
N ILE A 77 -19.36 8.62 8.84
CA ILE A 77 -18.58 7.81 7.90
C ILE A 77 -17.23 7.44 8.50
N SER A 78 -17.01 6.13 8.67
CA SER A 78 -15.71 5.56 9.01
C SER A 78 -15.11 4.85 7.80
N VAL A 79 -13.79 4.99 7.65
CA VAL A 79 -12.99 4.13 6.78
C VAL A 79 -12.50 2.99 7.65
N VAL A 80 -12.96 1.77 7.37
CA VAL A 80 -12.68 0.59 8.18
C VAL A 80 -11.90 -0.43 7.39
N ASP A 81 -11.11 -1.24 8.09
CA ASP A 81 -10.48 -2.41 7.51
C ASP A 81 -11.53 -3.41 6.98
N TYR A 82 -11.13 -4.16 5.95
CA TYR A 82 -11.93 -5.25 5.44
C TYR A 82 -11.92 -6.44 6.42
N GLU A 83 -13.12 -6.89 6.80
CA GLU A 83 -13.33 -8.09 7.61
C GLU A 83 -13.55 -9.32 6.72
N PRO A 84 -12.91 -10.47 7.01
CA PRO A 84 -13.10 -11.69 6.23
C PRO A 84 -14.57 -12.11 6.12
N GLY A 85 -15.05 -12.33 4.89
CA GLY A 85 -16.40 -12.80 4.60
C GLY A 85 -16.59 -13.10 3.11
N ASN A 86 -17.84 -13.10 2.65
CA ASN A 86 -18.20 -13.41 1.26
C ASN A 86 -18.24 -12.15 0.36
N THR A 87 -17.55 -11.09 0.74
CA THR A 87 -17.49 -9.83 -0.02
C THR A 87 -16.03 -9.47 -0.24
N VAL A 88 -15.75 -8.53 -1.14
CA VAL A 88 -14.38 -8.07 -1.39
C VAL A 88 -14.44 -6.56 -1.54
N SER A 89 -13.50 -5.86 -0.91
CA SER A 89 -13.46 -4.40 -0.92
C SER A 89 -12.81 -3.84 -2.20
N SER A 90 -11.87 -4.57 -2.81
CA SER A 90 -11.15 -4.15 -4.02
C SER A 90 -10.41 -5.31 -4.69
N PHE A 91 -10.10 -5.16 -5.98
CA PHE A 91 -9.15 -5.99 -6.72
C PHE A 91 -8.07 -5.13 -7.38
N MET A 92 -6.82 -5.56 -7.27
CA MET A 92 -5.68 -4.96 -7.97
C MET A 92 -5.07 -5.99 -8.90
N ASN A 93 -4.89 -5.62 -10.17
CA ASN A 93 -4.27 -6.47 -11.16
C ASN A 93 -2.84 -5.97 -11.43
N LEU A 94 -1.86 -6.83 -11.19
CA LEU A 94 -0.46 -6.61 -11.60
C LEU A 94 -0.19 -7.43 -12.86
N ARG A 95 0.27 -6.77 -13.91
CA ARG A 95 0.63 -7.44 -15.17
C ARG A 95 2.14 -7.57 -15.23
N VAL A 96 2.60 -8.79 -15.50
CA VAL A 96 4.02 -9.16 -15.55
C VAL A 96 4.34 -9.76 -16.92
N ALA A 97 5.60 -9.65 -17.34
CA ALA A 97 6.04 -10.16 -18.64
C ALA A 97 6.13 -11.69 -18.67
N ASP A 98 6.57 -12.30 -17.57
CA ASP A 98 6.66 -13.75 -17.37
C ASP A 98 5.94 -14.13 -16.08
N ILE A 99 4.76 -14.72 -16.22
CA ILE A 99 3.93 -15.08 -15.06
C ILE A 99 4.51 -16.23 -14.26
N GLN A 100 5.22 -17.17 -14.90
CA GLN A 100 5.77 -18.34 -14.24
C GLN A 100 6.97 -17.95 -13.39
N ALA A 101 7.89 -17.16 -13.97
CA ALA A 101 9.05 -16.66 -13.24
C ALA A 101 8.64 -15.78 -12.05
N CYS A 102 7.65 -14.89 -12.24
CA CYS A 102 7.13 -14.07 -11.13
C CYS A 102 6.43 -14.92 -10.05
N TYR A 103 5.65 -15.92 -10.44
CA TYR A 103 5.02 -16.85 -9.50
C TYR A 103 6.08 -17.55 -8.64
N GLU A 104 7.07 -18.19 -9.26
CA GLU A 104 8.14 -18.89 -8.54
C GLU A 104 8.89 -17.94 -7.60
N GLN A 105 9.25 -16.75 -8.08
CA GLN A 105 9.96 -15.75 -7.29
C GLN A 105 9.13 -15.27 -6.09
N TRP A 106 7.88 -14.85 -6.30
CA TRP A 106 7.07 -14.29 -5.23
C TRP A 106 6.65 -15.37 -4.22
N SER A 107 6.32 -16.57 -4.68
CA SER A 107 6.04 -17.71 -3.79
C SER A 107 7.26 -18.09 -2.95
N SER A 108 8.47 -18.06 -3.52
CA SER A 108 9.71 -18.30 -2.75
C SER A 108 9.95 -17.28 -1.63
N LYS A 109 9.31 -16.11 -1.72
CA LYS A 109 9.36 -15.02 -0.73
C LYS A 109 8.14 -15.00 0.21
N GLY A 110 7.22 -15.96 0.09
CA GLY A 110 6.06 -16.09 0.97
C GLY A 110 4.76 -15.50 0.44
N ALA A 111 4.62 -15.26 -0.87
CA ALA A 111 3.30 -15.05 -1.47
C ALA A 111 2.50 -16.36 -1.53
N GLU A 112 1.22 -16.30 -1.15
CA GLU A 112 0.25 -17.41 -1.14
C GLU A 112 -0.83 -17.26 -2.21
#